data_AF-A0A2W7IZQ1-F1
#
_entry.id   AF-A0A2W7IZQ1-F1
#
_cell.length_a   1.000
_cell.length_b   1.000
_cell.length_c   1.000
_cell.angle_alpha   90.00
_cell.angle_beta   90.00
_cell.angle_gamma   90.00
#
_symmetry.space_group_name_H-M   'P 1'
#
loop_
_entity.id
_entity.type
_entity.pdbx_description
1 polymer ?
#
loop_
_entity_poly.entity_id
_entity_poly.type
_entity_poly.pdbx_seq_one_letter_code
_entity_poly.pdbx_strand_id
1 'polypeptide(L)' 'MLYDANGNMTSDGSNTYTWNSRQRLSTLTGAVSGSFSYDAANRRSQKTISGQTTSYVFDGANLVQELTGTVTPTVQANLL' A
#
# COMPACT_ATOMS: atom_id res chain seq x y z
N MET A 1 -14.01 -16.78 3.64
CA MET A 1 -13.08 -16.50 2.52
C MET A 1 -13.91 -16.26 1.27
N LEU A 2 -13.79 -15.07 0.67
CA LEU A 2 -14.51 -14.63 -0.52
C LEU A 2 -13.52 -14.04 -1.53
N TYR A 3 -13.81 -14.19 -2.82
CA TYR A 3 -12.97 -13.74 -3.93
C TYR A 3 -13.82 -13.05 -5.02
N ASP A 4 -13.22 -12.13 -5.76
CA ASP A 4 -13.81 -11.55 -6.97
C ASP A 4 -13.60 -12.47 -8.21
N ALA A 5 -14.16 -12.08 -9.35
CA ALA A 5 -14.07 -12.85 -10.60
C ALA A 5 -12.63 -12.95 -11.17
N ASN A 6 -11.73 -12.06 -10.76
CA ASN A 6 -10.32 -12.10 -11.15
C ASN A 6 -9.48 -12.94 -10.17
N GLY A 7 -10.10 -13.55 -9.16
CA GLY A 7 -9.43 -14.36 -8.15
C GLY A 7 -8.77 -13.53 -7.04
N ASN A 8 -9.05 -12.23 -6.93
CA ASN A 8 -8.55 -11.44 -5.81
C ASN A 8 -9.40 -11.69 -4.56
N MET A 9 -8.77 -11.92 -3.41
CA MET A 9 -9.48 -12.09 -2.15
C MET A 9 -10.18 -10.80 -1.77
N THR A 10 -11.50 -10.83 -1.57
CA THR A 10 -12.31 -9.67 -1.15
C THR A 10 -12.65 -9.70 0.33
N SER A 11 -12.62 -10.88 0.95
CA SER A 11 -12.71 -11.01 2.40
C SER A 11 -12.08 -12.32 2.91
N ASP A 12 -11.35 -12.25 4.02
CA ASP A 12 -10.86 -13.41 4.76
C ASP A 12 -11.84 -13.86 5.88
N GLY A 13 -12.95 -13.14 6.06
CA GLY A 13 -13.91 -13.32 7.16
C GLY A 13 -13.73 -12.36 8.34
N SER A 14 -12.60 -11.65 8.41
CA SER A 14 -12.31 -10.62 9.42
C SER A 14 -12.02 -9.26 8.80
N ASN A 15 -11.38 -9.27 7.64
CA ASN A 15 -10.96 -8.14 6.85
C ASN A 15 -11.68 -8.16 5.49
N THR A 16 -11.82 -6.97 4.92
CA THR A 16 -12.33 -6.71 3.57
C THR A 16 -11.24 -6.02 2.77
N TYR A 17 -11.10 -6.43 1.51
CA TYR A 17 -10.06 -5.98 0.60
C TYR A 17 -10.69 -5.47 -0.68
N THR A 18 -10.27 -4.29 -1.14
CA THR A 18 -10.66 -3.77 -2.45
C THR A 18 -9.47 -3.71 -3.37
N TRP A 19 -9.70 -3.88 -4.66
CA TRP A 19 -8.65 -3.95 -5.67
C TRP A 19 -8.88 -2.87 -6.72
N ASN A 20 -7.81 -2.23 -7.18
CA ASN A 20 -7.90 -1.32 -8.33
C ASN A 20 -7.96 -2.11 -9.65
N SER A 21 -8.23 -1.41 -10.76
CA SER A 21 -8.38 -2.01 -12.10
C SER A 21 -7.16 -2.78 -12.61
N ARG A 22 -5.99 -2.62 -11.98
CA ARG A 22 -4.76 -3.36 -12.29
C ARG A 22 -4.53 -4.55 -11.36
N GLN A 23 -5.56 -4.99 -10.62
CA GLN A 23 -5.54 -6.13 -9.68
C GLN A 23 -4.55 -5.93 -8.54
N ARG A 24 -4.56 -4.73 -7.94
CA ARG A 24 -3.68 -4.37 -6.82
C ARG A 24 -4.51 -3.88 -5.67
N LEU A 25 -4.17 -4.32 -4.45
CA LEU A 25 -4.88 -3.96 -3.23
C LEU A 25 -4.92 -2.43 -3.09
N SER A 26 -6.09 -1.83 -3.12
CA SER A 26 -6.28 -0.38 -2.97
C SER A 26 -6.66 -0.01 -1.55
N THR A 27 -7.54 -0.79 -0.91
CA THR A 27 -7.95 -0.57 0.48
C THR A 27 -8.08 -1.88 1.24
N LEU A 28 -7.87 -1.77 2.55
CA LEU A 28 -8.06 -2.80 3.56
C LEU A 28 -8.95 -2.21 4.66
N THR A 29 -9.99 -2.93 5.07
CA THR A 29 -10.82 -2.55 6.23
C THR A 29 -11.04 -3.78 7.10
N GLY A 30 -10.91 -3.63 8.41
CA GLY A 30 -11.07 -4.73 9.37
C GLY A 30 -10.56 -4.30 10.74
N ALA A 31 -9.74 -5.14 11.37
CA ALA A 31 -9.06 -4.77 12.63
C ALA A 31 -8.17 -3.51 12.48
N VAL A 32 -7.66 -3.28 11.27
CA VAL A 32 -6.97 -2.05 10.88
C VAL A 32 -7.52 -1.53 9.55
N SER A 33 -7.45 -0.23 9.34
CA SER A 33 -7.71 0.39 8.04
C SER A 33 -6.42 0.64 7.29
N GLY A 34 -6.44 0.37 5.99
CA GLY A 34 -5.30 0.53 5.11
C GLY A 34 -5.67 1.12 3.77
N SER A 35 -4.83 2.00 3.22
CA SER A 35 -4.89 2.42 1.82
C SER A 35 -3.51 2.31 1.18
N PHE A 36 -3.48 2.01 -0.11
CA PHE A 36 -2.24 1.75 -0.85
C PHE A 36 -2.28 2.40 -2.23
N SER A 37 -1.18 3.07 -2.59
CA SER A 37 -0.96 3.61 -3.92
C SER A 37 0.27 3.00 -4.58
N TYR A 38 0.31 3.04 -5.90
CA TYR A 38 1.31 2.37 -6.71
C TYR A 38 1.82 3.28 -7.82
N ASP A 39 3.10 3.16 -8.12
CA ASP A 39 3.72 3.84 -9.26
C ASP A 39 3.39 3.15 -10.59
N ALA A 40 3.90 3.73 -11.69
CA ALA A 40 3.71 3.21 -13.04
C ALA A 40 4.41 1.86 -13.28
N ALA A 41 5.46 1.56 -12.51
CA ALA A 41 6.22 0.30 -12.53
C ALA A 41 5.58 -0.80 -11.67
N ASN A 42 4.35 -0.58 -11.20
CA ASN A 42 3.59 -1.53 -10.39
C ASN A 42 4.15 -1.78 -8.99
N ARG A 43 4.94 -0.86 -8.46
CA ARG A 43 5.47 -0.92 -7.09
C ARG A 43 4.62 -0.05 -6.18
N ARG A 44 4.51 -0.44 -4.92
CA ARG A 44 3.79 0.36 -3.93
C ARG A 44 4.57 1.65 -3.65
N SER A 45 3.98 2.80 -3.96
CA SER A 45 4.56 4.13 -3.73
C SER A 45 4.17 4.71 -2.37
N GLN A 46 3.03 4.28 -1.82
CA GLN A 46 2.56 4.72 -0.50
C GLN A 46 1.72 3.63 0.16
N LYS A 47 1.77 3.58 1.49
CA LYS A 47 0.76 2.93 2.33
C LYS A 47 0.33 3.89 3.43
N THR A 48 -0.93 3.83 3.82
CA THR A 48 -1.40 4.41 5.07
C THR A 48 -2.05 3.31 5.87
N ILE A 49 -1.55 3.02 7.07
CA ILE A 49 -2.10 1.99 7.97
C ILE A 49 -2.47 2.67 9.27
N SER A 50 -3.74 2.56 9.69
CA SER A 50 -4.24 3.17 10.94
C SER A 50 -3.87 4.66 11.06
N GLY A 51 -3.96 5.40 9.95
CA GLY A 51 -3.63 6.82 9.88
C GLY A 51 -2.14 7.14 9.68
N GLN A 52 -1.24 6.16 9.81
CA GLN A 52 0.20 6.35 9.64
C GLN A 52 0.61 6.13 8.18
N THR A 53 1.06 7.19 7.52
CA THR A 53 1.50 7.17 6.13
C THR A 53 2.99 6.89 6.03
N THR A 54 3.33 5.95 5.17
CA THR A 54 4.67 5.64 4.71
C THR A 54 4.75 5.82 3.19
N SER A 55 5.73 6.57 2.70
CA SER A 55 6.02 6.75 1.28
C SER A 55 7.33 6.08 0.90
N TYR A 56 7.39 5.54 -0.32
CA TYR A 56 8.54 4.80 -0.84
C TYR A 56 9.18 5.56 -2.01
N VAL A 57 10.47 5.87 -1.89
CA VAL A 57 11.24 6.56 -2.93
C VAL A 57 12.14 5.56 -3.62
N PHE A 58 12.09 5.55 -4.96
CA PHE A 58 12.87 4.63 -5.77
C PHE A 58 13.82 5.39 -6.71
N ASP A 59 15.02 4.84 -6.90
CA ASP A 59 15.95 5.19 -7.97
C ASP A 59 16.08 4.00 -8.93
N GLY A 60 15.55 4.14 -10.15
CA GLY A 60 15.38 3.03 -11.07
C GLY A 60 14.55 1.92 -10.42
N ALA A 61 15.12 0.72 -10.29
CA ALA A 61 14.50 -0.42 -9.61
C ALA A 61 14.74 -0.45 -8.09
N ASN A 62 15.66 0.36 -7.56
CA ASN A 62 16.12 0.29 -6.19
C ASN A 62 15.22 1.12 -5.26
N LEU A 63 14.82 0.56 -4.11
CA LEU A 63 14.22 1.33 -3.04
C LEU A 63 15.33 2.07 -2.29
N VAL A 64 15.28 3.40 -2.26
CA VAL A 64 16.34 4.22 -1.66
C VAL A 64 15.91 4.87 -0.35
N GLN A 65 14.62 5.17 -0.18
CA GLN A 65 14.11 5.76 1.07
C GLN A 65 12.71 5.28 1.45
N GLU A 66 12.49 5.18 2.75
CA GLU A 66 11.17 5.07 3.38
C GLU A 66 10.92 6.35 4.18
N LEU A 67 9.82 7.04 3.90
CA LEU A 67 9.47 8.31 4.52
C LEU A 67 8.20 8.17 5.35
N THR A 68 8.13 8.76 6.55
CA THR A 68 6.93 8.75 7.39
C THR A 68 6.32 10.13 7.57
N GLY A 69 4.98 10.20 7.56
CA GLY A 69 4.24 11.45 7.70
C GLY A 69 3.66 11.96 6.38
N THR A 70 2.58 12.74 6.48
CA THR A 70 1.77 13.17 5.32
C THR A 70 2.11 14.59 4.85
N VAL A 71 2.36 15.51 5.78
CA VAL A 71 2.57 16.95 5.46
C VAL A 71 4.06 17.28 5.33
N THR A 72 4.89 16.73 6.23
CA THR A 72 6.35 16.87 6.19
C THR A 72 6.95 15.49 6.42
N PRO A 73 7.19 14.71 5.35
CA PRO A 73 7.73 13.36 5.49
C PRO A 73 9.13 13.41 6.09
N THR A 74 9.41 12.55 7.08
CA THR A 74 10.74 12.35 7.64
C THR A 74 11.35 11.06 7.10
N VAL A 75 12.66 11.05 6.85
CA VAL A 75 13.37 9.82 6.46
C VAL A 75 13.34 8.86 7.63
N GLN A 76 12.61 7.76 7.48
CA GLN A 76 12.62 6.65 8.42
C GLN A 76 13.84 5.75 8.17
N ALA A 77 14.17 5.51 6.89
CA ALA A 77 15.32 4.72 6.49
C ALA A 77 15.95 5.26 5.19
N ASN A 78 17.28 5.28 5.14
CA ASN A 78 18.07 5.45 3.92
C ASN A 78 18.71 4.11 3.58
N LEU A 79 18.52 3.63 2.35
CA LEU A 79 18.99 2.30 1.91
C LEU A 79 20.21 2.37 0.98
N LEU A 80 20.89 3.54 0.99
CA LEU A 80 22.14 3.80 0.30
C LEU A 80 23.28 4.02 1.30
#